data_AF-A0A520ICT4-F1
#
_entry.id   AF-A0A520ICT4-F1
#
_cell.length_a   1.000
_cell.length_b   1.000
_cell.length_c   1.000
_cell.angle_alpha   90.00
_cell.angle_beta   90.00
_cell.angle_gamma   90.00
#
_symmetry.space_group_name_H-M   'P 1'
#
loop_
_entity.id
_entity.type
_entity.pdbx_description
1 polymer ?
#
loop_
_entity_poly.entity_id
_entity_poly.type
_entity_poly.pdbx_seq_one_letter_code
_entity_poly.pdbx_strand_id
1 'polypeptide(L)'
;MTAFTLGEATALALGRVRPSGTALRSGGRTPARSGAPHRTGAPVLRGSIEAGTFEDLFFAVPAKGETDRLLRMARAALDAGRRLKRAARVEARELSATERTLAALTAGAIRVYEEICTLARLNAGRVFPTYDHLAQATALGRATVARALHALEAAGFLLRQRRFKRVEEAGGEPEAPASGGPGRGPRYAQTSNAYRPLLPGRILGLLPRWLRPAPIPVDALQHAQARDEEVAAMHATLSCR
;
A
#
# COMPACT_ATOMS: atom_id res chain seq x y z
N MET A 1 -10.22 -6.40 -28.95
CA MET A 1 -9.30 -7.05 -27.99
C MET A 1 -8.57 -5.98 -27.21
N THR A 2 -9.03 -5.68 -25.99
CA THR A 2 -8.30 -4.80 -25.06
C THR A 2 -7.32 -5.66 -24.27
N ALA A 3 -6.04 -5.53 -24.56
CA ALA A 3 -4.99 -6.17 -23.79
C ALA A 3 -4.99 -5.58 -22.37
N PHE A 4 -5.44 -6.37 -21.40
CA PHE A 4 -5.19 -6.06 -20.00
C PHE A 4 -3.68 -6.14 -19.79
N THR A 5 -3.06 -5.02 -19.39
CA THR A 5 -1.68 -5.06 -18.94
C THR A 5 -1.64 -5.87 -17.64
N LEU A 6 -0.63 -6.74 -17.48
CA LEU A 6 -0.47 -7.60 -16.29
C LEU A 6 -0.57 -6.81 -14.96
N GLY A 7 -0.29 -5.50 -14.97
CA GLY A 7 -0.46 -4.59 -13.84
C GLY A 7 -1.92 -4.32 -13.43
N GLU A 8 -2.84 -4.21 -14.38
CA GLU A 8 -4.28 -3.98 -14.09
C GLU A 8 -4.96 -5.26 -13.57
N ALA A 9 -4.62 -6.42 -14.16
CA ALA A 9 -5.13 -7.70 -13.70
C ALA A 9 -4.61 -8.05 -12.29
N THR A 10 -3.35 -7.74 -11.99
CA THR A 10 -2.79 -7.90 -10.63
C THR A 10 -3.36 -6.88 -9.64
N ALA A 11 -3.64 -5.63 -10.05
CA ALA A 11 -4.33 -4.66 -9.20
C ALA A 11 -5.79 -5.06 -8.89
N LEU A 12 -6.50 -5.66 -9.85
CA LEU A 12 -7.85 -6.20 -9.64
C LEU A 12 -7.84 -7.47 -8.78
N ALA A 13 -6.83 -8.33 -8.94
CA ALA A 13 -6.64 -9.53 -8.10
C ALA A 13 -6.21 -9.16 -6.66
N LEU A 14 -5.27 -8.24 -6.49
CA LEU A 14 -4.82 -7.74 -5.18
C LEU A 14 -5.82 -6.78 -4.53
N GLY A 15 -6.69 -6.13 -5.30
CA GLY A 15 -7.82 -5.35 -4.78
C GLY A 15 -8.90 -6.22 -4.10
N ARG A 16 -8.94 -7.53 -4.42
CA ARG A 16 -9.73 -8.54 -3.72
C ARG A 16 -8.98 -9.24 -2.58
N VAL A 17 -7.65 -9.17 -2.58
CA VAL A 17 -6.85 -9.56 -1.42
C VAL A 17 -7.02 -8.49 -0.34
N ARG A 18 -7.86 -8.78 0.65
CA ARG A 18 -7.89 -8.01 1.90
C ARG A 18 -6.45 -7.82 2.36
N PRO A 19 -5.98 -6.58 2.63
CA PRO A 19 -4.66 -6.41 3.21
C PRO A 19 -4.64 -7.22 4.50
N SER A 20 -3.70 -8.15 4.60
CA SER A 20 -3.41 -9.03 5.74
C SER A 20 -2.88 -8.22 6.94
N GLY A 21 -3.57 -7.13 7.28
CA GLY A 21 -3.20 -6.14 8.26
C GLY A 21 -4.37 -5.30 8.80
N THR A 22 -5.58 -5.38 8.22
CA THR A 22 -6.80 -4.85 8.86
C THR A 22 -7.67 -6.00 9.34
N ALA A 23 -7.31 -6.53 10.51
CA ALA A 23 -8.20 -7.38 11.28
C ALA A 23 -9.50 -6.59 11.56
N LEU A 24 -10.60 -7.06 10.97
CA LEU A 24 -11.94 -6.76 11.45
C LEU A 24 -11.96 -7.11 12.94
N ARG A 25 -12.21 -6.12 13.79
CA ARG A 25 -12.50 -6.34 15.21
C ARG A 25 -13.88 -6.99 15.33
N SER A 26 -13.94 -8.32 15.18
CA SER A 26 -15.08 -9.13 15.61
C SER A 26 -14.65 -9.97 16.80
N GLY A 27 -15.09 -9.57 18.00
CA GLY A 27 -15.41 -10.42 19.16
C GLY A 27 -14.45 -11.51 19.67
N GLY A 28 -13.25 -11.68 19.13
CA GLY A 28 -12.32 -12.73 19.50
C GLY A 28 -11.50 -12.35 20.72
N ARG A 29 -11.62 -13.14 21.79
CA ARG A 29 -10.85 -13.06 23.03
C ARG A 29 -9.36 -12.85 22.72
N THR A 30 -8.79 -11.74 23.20
CA THR A 30 -7.36 -11.44 23.09
C THR A 30 -6.54 -12.63 23.60
N PRO A 31 -5.61 -13.21 22.82
CA PRO A 31 -4.74 -14.24 23.34
C PRO A 31 -3.91 -13.66 24.50
N ALA A 32 -3.76 -14.45 25.56
CA ALA A 32 -3.03 -14.05 26.76
C ALA A 32 -1.63 -13.57 26.36
N ARG A 33 -1.24 -12.39 26.87
CA ARG A 33 0.10 -11.84 26.69
C ARG A 33 1.08 -12.82 27.33
N SER A 34 1.81 -13.60 26.54
CA SER A 34 2.91 -14.41 27.04
C SER A 34 3.95 -13.46 27.64
N GLY A 35 4.06 -13.45 28.97
CA GLY A 35 4.98 -12.62 29.75
C GLY A 35 6.44 -13.07 29.68
N ALA A 36 6.86 -13.71 28.60
CA ALA A 36 8.27 -13.98 28.37
C ALA A 36 8.95 -12.65 28.00
N PRO A 37 9.97 -12.19 28.74
CA PRO A 37 10.71 -11.00 28.35
C PRO A 37 11.31 -11.22 26.96
N HIS A 38 11.04 -10.29 26.02
CA HIS A 38 11.64 -10.33 24.70
C HIS A 38 13.17 -10.43 24.84
N ARG A 39 13.76 -11.54 24.38
CA ARG A 39 15.23 -11.77 24.41
C ARG A 39 16.02 -10.84 23.45
N THR A 40 15.38 -9.78 22.94
CA THR A 40 15.94 -8.78 22.03
C THR A 40 15.24 -7.44 22.29
N GLY A 41 15.93 -6.42 22.82
CA GLY A 41 15.43 -5.04 22.92
C GLY A 41 15.29 -4.41 21.53
N ALA A 42 14.19 -4.72 20.83
CA ALA A 42 14.19 -5.04 19.41
C ALA A 42 14.65 -3.93 18.43
N PRO A 43 15.66 -4.22 17.58
CA PRO A 43 16.10 -3.33 16.51
C PRO A 43 15.31 -3.47 15.18
N VAL A 44 14.17 -4.18 15.18
CA VAL A 44 13.27 -4.37 14.03
C VAL A 44 11.81 -4.39 14.47
N LEU A 45 10.95 -3.65 13.76
CA LEU A 45 9.51 -3.61 14.06
C LEU A 45 8.77 -4.85 13.53
N ARG A 46 7.69 -5.23 14.22
CA ARG A 46 6.79 -6.32 13.77
C ARG A 46 6.25 -6.04 12.35
N GLY A 47 6.25 -7.09 11.53
CA GLY A 47 5.76 -7.04 10.14
C GLY A 47 6.74 -6.42 9.14
N SER A 48 7.97 -6.10 9.56
CA SER A 48 9.05 -5.76 8.63
C SER A 48 9.55 -7.01 7.91
N ILE A 49 9.90 -6.87 6.63
CA ILE A 49 10.45 -7.93 5.78
C ILE A 49 11.92 -7.60 5.45
N GLU A 50 12.75 -8.60 5.23
CA GLU A 50 14.17 -8.41 4.89
C GLU A 50 14.31 -7.69 3.55
N ALA A 51 15.13 -6.65 3.51
CA ALA A 51 15.44 -5.90 2.30
C ALA A 51 16.13 -6.81 1.28
N GLY A 52 15.67 -6.75 0.03
CA GLY A 52 16.16 -7.54 -1.10
C GLY A 52 15.38 -8.84 -1.35
N THR A 53 14.41 -9.20 -0.51
CA THR A 53 13.72 -10.49 -0.60
C THR A 53 12.35 -10.44 -1.29
N PHE A 54 11.67 -9.30 -1.27
CA PHE A 54 10.26 -9.19 -1.71
C PHE A 54 10.04 -8.09 -2.74
N GLU A 55 11.03 -7.23 -2.94
CA GLU A 55 10.92 -6.00 -3.72
C GLU A 55 10.53 -6.28 -5.18
N ASP A 56 11.01 -7.36 -5.77
CA ASP A 56 10.73 -7.70 -7.17
C ASP A 56 9.25 -8.06 -7.41
N LEU A 57 8.58 -8.65 -6.42
CA LEU A 57 7.13 -8.91 -6.47
C LEU A 57 6.31 -7.71 -5.99
N PHE A 58 6.89 -6.87 -5.14
CA PHE A 58 6.21 -5.73 -4.56
C PHE A 58 6.09 -4.57 -5.54
N PHE A 59 7.14 -4.24 -6.28
CA PHE A 59 7.13 -3.13 -7.22
C PHE A 59 6.63 -3.53 -8.60
N ALA A 60 6.04 -2.56 -9.28
CA ALA A 60 5.72 -2.66 -10.70
C ALA A 60 6.24 -1.40 -11.39
N VAL A 61 6.79 -1.56 -12.59
CA VAL A 61 7.23 -0.42 -13.40
C VAL A 61 5.97 0.34 -13.83
N PRO A 62 5.84 1.64 -13.48
CA PRO A 62 4.68 2.43 -13.87
C PRO A 62 4.64 2.59 -15.39
N ALA A 63 3.45 2.49 -15.96
CA ALA A 63 3.22 2.80 -17.36
C ALA A 63 3.43 4.30 -17.62
N LYS A 64 3.65 4.66 -18.90
CA LYS A 64 3.83 6.06 -19.30
C LYS A 64 2.62 6.91 -18.87
N GLY A 65 2.88 7.96 -18.09
CA GLY A 65 1.86 8.89 -17.59
C GLY A 65 0.99 8.34 -16.45
N GLU A 66 1.24 7.12 -15.97
CA GLU A 66 0.47 6.52 -14.87
C GLU A 66 0.58 7.32 -13.57
N THR A 67 1.80 7.73 -13.21
CA THR A 67 2.07 8.54 -12.00
C THR A 67 1.33 9.87 -12.04
N ASP A 68 1.26 10.52 -13.21
CA ASP A 68 0.58 11.81 -13.38
C ASP A 68 -0.94 11.64 -13.30
N ARG A 69 -1.48 10.53 -13.83
CA ARG A 69 -2.88 10.14 -13.67
C ARG A 69 -3.22 9.90 -12.20
N LEU A 70 -2.39 9.14 -11.48
CA LEU A 70 -2.56 8.88 -10.06
C LEU A 70 -2.55 10.18 -9.24
N LEU A 71 -1.63 11.10 -9.53
CA LEU A 71 -1.56 12.40 -8.86
C LEU A 71 -2.82 13.25 -9.13
N ARG A 72 -3.29 13.27 -10.38
CA ARG A 72 -4.54 13.96 -10.74
C ARG A 72 -5.74 13.40 -9.97
N MET A 73 -5.80 12.08 -9.82
CA MET A 73 -6.84 11.41 -9.05
C MET A 73 -6.76 11.75 -7.56
N ALA A 74 -5.55 11.81 -6.99
CA ALA A 74 -5.35 12.18 -5.60
C ALA A 74 -5.80 13.63 -5.32
N ARG A 75 -5.52 14.56 -6.24
CA ARG A 75 -6.01 15.95 -6.17
C ARG A 75 -7.54 16.02 -6.23
N ALA A 76 -8.16 15.31 -7.18
CA ALA A 76 -9.62 15.24 -7.27
C ALA A 76 -10.27 14.57 -6.04
N ALA A 77 -9.60 13.57 -5.45
CA ALA A 77 -10.00 12.91 -4.22
C ALA A 77 -10.01 13.87 -3.03
N LEU A 78 -8.98 14.71 -2.90
CA LEU A 78 -8.93 15.77 -1.88
C LEU A 78 -10.14 16.72 -2.02
N ASP A 79 -10.45 17.15 -3.24
CA ASP A 79 -11.57 18.05 -3.48
C ASP A 79 -12.93 17.38 -3.24
N ALA A 80 -13.07 16.10 -3.61
CA ALA A 80 -14.25 15.30 -3.29
C ALA A 80 -14.43 15.16 -1.78
N GLY A 81 -13.36 14.85 -1.04
CA GLY A 81 -13.37 14.80 0.42
C GLY A 81 -13.78 16.13 1.07
N ARG A 82 -13.31 17.26 0.52
CA ARG A 82 -13.72 18.61 0.97
C ARG A 82 -15.19 18.91 0.69
N ARG A 83 -15.75 18.43 -0.43
CA ARG A 83 -17.18 18.55 -0.74
C ARG A 83 -18.02 17.70 0.20
N LEU A 84 -17.62 16.45 0.43
CA LEU A 84 -18.30 15.55 1.37
C LEU A 84 -18.36 16.12 2.79
N LYS A 85 -17.25 16.69 3.29
CA LYS A 85 -17.26 17.37 4.60
C LYS A 85 -18.25 18.53 4.67
N ARG A 86 -18.38 19.29 3.59
CA ARG A 86 -19.31 20.43 3.52
C ARG A 86 -20.76 19.95 3.48
N ALA A 87 -21.06 18.98 2.61
CA ALA A 87 -22.39 18.38 2.51
C ALA A 87 -22.84 17.76 3.84
N ALA A 88 -21.99 16.95 4.48
CA ALA A 88 -22.29 16.34 5.79
C ALA A 88 -22.60 17.36 6.89
N ARG A 89 -21.95 18.53 6.87
CA ARG A 89 -22.24 19.62 7.82
C ARG A 89 -23.57 20.31 7.54
N VAL A 90 -23.91 20.51 6.27
CA VAL A 90 -25.16 21.17 5.86
C VAL A 90 -26.36 20.25 6.06
N GLU A 91 -26.22 18.97 5.71
CA GLU A 91 -27.27 17.96 5.76
C GLU A 91 -27.38 17.26 7.13
N ALA A 92 -26.54 17.64 8.10
CA ALA A 92 -26.41 16.98 9.41
C ALA A 92 -26.27 15.44 9.32
N ARG A 93 -25.61 14.96 8.27
CA ARG A 93 -25.47 13.54 7.93
C ARG A 93 -24.10 13.01 8.34
N GLU A 94 -24.06 11.77 8.84
CA GLU A 94 -22.81 11.06 9.07
C GLU A 94 -22.13 10.57 7.78
N LEU A 95 -20.80 10.67 7.74
CA LEU A 95 -20.00 10.13 6.66
C LEU A 95 -19.78 8.62 6.84
N SER A 96 -20.03 7.86 5.79
CA SER A 96 -19.67 6.44 5.70
C SER A 96 -18.16 6.24 5.91
N ALA A 97 -17.75 5.00 6.21
CA ALA A 97 -16.33 4.70 6.44
C ALA A 97 -15.42 5.11 5.26
N THR A 98 -15.88 4.86 4.03
CA THR A 98 -15.15 5.21 2.80
C THR A 98 -15.09 6.72 2.58
N GLU A 99 -16.20 7.43 2.83
CA GLU A 99 -16.23 8.90 2.75
C GLU A 99 -15.32 9.53 3.81
N ARG A 100 -15.26 8.96 5.02
CA ARG A 100 -14.34 9.41 6.08
C ARG A 100 -12.88 9.27 5.67
N THR A 101 -12.48 8.18 5.03
CA THR A 101 -11.10 8.02 4.54
C THR A 101 -10.74 9.05 3.48
N LEU A 102 -11.68 9.35 2.57
CA LEU A 102 -11.48 10.37 1.54
C LEU A 102 -11.41 11.78 2.14
N ALA A 103 -12.30 12.06 3.09
CA ALA A 103 -12.37 13.31 3.84
C ALA A 103 -11.10 13.53 4.71
N ALA A 104 -10.42 12.47 5.14
CA ALA A 104 -9.19 12.57 5.92
C ALA A 104 -7.96 13.04 5.10
N LEU A 105 -8.05 13.04 3.76
CA LEU A 105 -6.97 13.55 2.92
C LEU A 105 -6.72 15.04 3.16
N THR A 106 -5.44 15.42 3.12
CA THR A 106 -4.99 16.79 3.33
C THR A 106 -4.10 17.24 2.18
N ALA A 107 -3.91 18.55 2.03
CA ALA A 107 -2.95 19.08 1.05
C ALA A 107 -1.53 18.57 1.31
N GLY A 108 -1.13 18.41 2.58
CA GLY A 108 0.15 17.80 2.95
C GLY A 108 0.27 16.34 2.49
N ALA A 109 -0.82 15.56 2.57
CA ALA A 109 -0.85 14.20 2.04
C ALA A 109 -0.65 14.17 0.52
N ILE A 110 -1.26 15.10 -0.22
CA ILE A 110 -1.07 15.19 -1.67
C ILE A 110 0.38 15.58 -2.02
N ARG A 111 1.02 16.50 -1.27
CA ARG A 111 2.44 16.85 -1.48
C ARG A 111 3.38 15.67 -1.25
N VAL A 112 3.15 14.89 -0.19
CA VAL A 112 3.91 13.65 0.04
C VAL A 112 3.68 12.64 -1.08
N TYR A 113 2.43 12.50 -1.54
CA TYR A 113 2.11 11.58 -2.62
C TYR A 113 2.73 11.98 -3.96
N GLU A 114 2.82 13.28 -4.24
CA GLU A 114 3.48 13.85 -5.42
C GLU A 114 4.97 13.51 -5.45
N GLU A 115 5.66 13.62 -4.31
CA GLU A 115 7.05 13.20 -4.19
C GLU A 115 7.21 11.68 -4.42
N ILE A 116 6.35 10.85 -3.83
CA ILE A 116 6.37 9.39 -4.03
C ILE A 116 6.13 9.04 -5.50
N CYS A 117 5.17 9.69 -6.17
CA CYS A 117 4.90 9.49 -7.60
C CYS A 117 6.09 9.92 -8.46
N THR A 118 6.78 11.00 -8.08
CA THR A 118 7.99 11.48 -8.77
C THR A 118 9.11 10.46 -8.64
N LEU A 119 9.37 9.95 -7.43
CA LEU A 119 10.35 8.89 -7.19
C LEU A 119 9.98 7.60 -7.94
N ALA A 120 8.70 7.24 -8.00
CA ALA A 120 8.24 6.06 -8.75
C ALA A 120 8.53 6.22 -10.25
N ARG A 121 8.29 7.40 -10.81
CA ARG A 121 8.60 7.69 -12.22
C ARG A 121 10.10 7.62 -12.50
N LEU A 122 10.93 8.19 -11.62
CA LEU A 122 12.38 8.26 -11.82
C LEU A 122 13.08 6.90 -11.60
N ASN A 123 12.56 6.06 -10.70
CA ASN A 123 13.22 4.82 -10.27
C ASN A 123 12.50 3.55 -10.75
N ALA A 124 11.79 3.62 -11.90
CA ALA A 124 11.05 2.49 -12.47
C ALA A 124 10.13 1.78 -11.45
N GLY A 125 9.48 2.56 -10.59
CA GLY A 125 8.58 2.08 -9.54
C GLY A 125 9.25 1.71 -8.22
N ARG A 126 10.58 1.56 -8.15
CA ARG A 126 11.31 1.20 -6.93
C ARG A 126 11.48 2.42 -6.00
N VAL A 127 10.63 2.54 -4.98
CA VAL A 127 10.56 3.73 -4.10
C VAL A 127 10.87 3.38 -2.64
N PHE A 128 11.99 3.90 -2.13
CA PHE A 128 12.47 3.67 -0.76
C PHE A 128 12.88 4.93 0.04
N PRO A 129 12.17 6.07 -0.06
CA PRO A 129 12.55 7.28 0.66
C PRO A 129 12.49 7.08 2.18
N THR A 130 13.44 7.69 2.88
CA THR A 130 13.36 7.83 4.34
C THR A 130 12.28 8.84 4.71
N TYR A 131 11.84 8.82 5.97
CA TYR A 131 10.93 9.85 6.47
C TYR A 131 11.56 11.25 6.41
N ASP A 132 12.87 11.33 6.59
CA ASP A 132 13.62 12.59 6.55
C ASP A 132 13.75 13.11 5.12
N HIS A 133 13.96 12.24 4.13
CA HIS A 133 13.88 12.59 2.71
C HIS A 133 12.53 13.22 2.37
N LEU A 134 11.43 12.56 2.74
CA LEU A 134 10.09 13.08 2.48
C LEU A 134 9.83 14.40 3.21
N ALA A 135 10.28 14.53 4.45
CA ALA A 135 10.14 15.76 5.22
C ALA A 135 10.86 16.94 4.54
N GLN A 136 12.09 16.72 4.10
CA GLN A 136 12.90 17.72 3.41
C GLN A 136 12.31 18.09 2.04
N ALA A 137 12.01 17.09 1.20
CA ALA A 137 11.49 17.31 -0.15
C ALA A 137 10.13 18.01 -0.14
N THR A 138 9.29 17.74 0.86
CA THR A 138 7.95 18.34 0.95
C THR A 138 7.88 19.58 1.83
N ALA A 139 8.97 19.96 2.51
CA ALA A 139 8.99 20.99 3.54
C ALA A 139 7.90 20.77 4.62
N LEU A 140 7.71 19.52 5.04
CA LEU A 140 6.76 19.14 6.08
C LEU A 140 7.49 18.53 7.27
N GLY A 141 6.97 18.74 8.48
CA GLY A 141 7.48 18.05 9.67
C GLY A 141 7.30 16.53 9.58
N ARG A 142 8.22 15.77 10.17
CA ARG A 142 8.23 14.29 10.17
C ARG A 142 6.90 13.67 10.67
N ALA A 143 6.30 14.26 11.70
CA ALA A 143 4.99 13.83 12.21
C ALA A 143 3.84 14.05 11.19
N THR A 144 3.93 15.11 10.39
CA THR A 144 2.97 15.38 9.32
C THR A 144 3.15 14.43 8.16
N VAL A 145 4.39 14.10 7.79
CA VAL A 145 4.68 13.02 6.83
C VAL A 145 4.09 11.69 7.30
N ALA A 146 4.27 11.33 8.58
CA ALA A 146 3.69 10.10 9.13
C ALA A 146 2.16 10.06 9.01
N ARG A 147 1.48 11.16 9.38
CA ARG A 147 0.01 11.28 9.25
C ARG A 147 -0.44 11.25 7.78
N ALA A 148 0.30 11.90 6.89
CA ALA A 148 0.04 11.89 5.45
C ALA A 148 0.12 10.47 4.87
N LEU A 149 1.18 9.72 5.18
CA LEU A 149 1.34 8.34 4.74
C LEU A 149 0.19 7.45 5.23
N HIS A 150 -0.23 7.60 6.49
CA HIS A 150 -1.39 6.87 7.02
C HIS A 150 -2.70 7.24 6.32
N ALA A 151 -2.93 8.52 6.01
CA ALA A 151 -4.14 8.94 5.30
C ALA A 151 -4.16 8.40 3.85
N LEU A 152 -3.02 8.39 3.16
CA LEU A 152 -2.90 7.83 1.81
C LEU A 152 -3.11 6.32 1.80
N GLU A 153 -2.54 5.61 2.77
CA GLU A 153 -2.71 4.15 2.94
C GLU A 153 -4.19 3.82 3.23
N ALA A 154 -4.84 4.56 4.13
CA ALA A 154 -6.25 4.36 4.45
C ALA A 154 -7.19 4.66 3.27
N ALA A 155 -6.86 5.66 2.45
CA ALA A 155 -7.61 5.98 1.23
C ALA A 155 -7.32 5.03 0.06
N GLY A 156 -6.30 4.16 0.17
CA GLY A 156 -5.92 3.18 -0.84
C GLY A 156 -5.03 3.71 -1.96
N PHE A 157 -4.44 4.90 -1.81
CA PHE A 157 -3.49 5.45 -2.78
C PHE A 157 -2.08 4.87 -2.65
N LEU A 158 -1.79 4.21 -1.54
CA LEU A 158 -0.44 3.81 -1.18
C LEU A 158 -0.43 2.45 -0.50
N LEU A 159 0.44 1.56 -0.95
CA LEU A 159 0.89 0.42 -0.16
C LEU A 159 2.25 0.73 0.46
N ARG A 160 2.43 0.33 1.71
CA ARG A 160 3.65 0.55 2.47
C ARG A 160 4.10 -0.75 3.12
N GLN A 161 5.34 -1.16 2.83
CA GLN A 161 5.95 -2.33 3.43
C GLN A 161 7.17 -1.90 4.25
N ARG A 162 7.20 -2.27 5.53
CA ARG A 162 8.34 -2.01 6.40
C ARG A 162 9.47 -2.98 6.09
N ARG A 163 10.71 -2.50 6.20
CA ARG A 163 11.91 -3.24 5.80
C ARG A 163 12.97 -3.25 6.88
N PHE A 164 13.75 -4.33 6.96
CA PHE A 164 14.95 -4.41 7.79
C PHE A 164 16.14 -4.94 6.98
N LYS A 165 17.36 -4.68 7.45
CA LYS A 165 18.59 -5.24 6.88
C LYS A 165 19.46 -5.85 7.98
N ARG A 166 20.31 -6.81 7.60
CA ARG A 166 21.39 -7.29 8.46
C ARG A 166 22.45 -6.20 8.58
N VAL A 167 22.95 -5.99 9.78
CA VAL A 167 24.09 -5.15 10.09
C VAL A 167 25.26 -6.11 10.27
N GLU A 168 26.08 -6.23 9.24
CA GLU A 168 27.38 -6.86 9.37
C GLU A 168 28.22 -5.99 10.31
N GLU A 169 28.86 -6.61 11.30
CA GLU A 169 29.82 -5.88 12.12
C GLU A 169 30.98 -5.53 11.19
N ALA A 170 31.16 -4.23 10.93
CA ALA A 170 32.32 -3.75 10.19
C ALA A 170 33.57 -4.33 10.87
N GLY A 171 34.37 -5.06 10.09
CA GLY A 171 35.56 -5.77 10.56
C GLY A 171 36.54 -4.82 11.26
N GLY A 172 36.42 -4.72 12.58
CA GLY A 172 37.55 -4.53 13.46
C GLY A 172 38.20 -5.90 13.67
N GLU A 173 39.53 -5.92 13.70
CA GLU A 173 40.34 -7.09 13.97
C GLU A 173 39.78 -7.93 15.15
N PRO A 174 40.00 -9.26 15.16
CA PRO A 174 39.65 -10.08 16.31
C PRO A 174 40.57 -9.70 17.48
N GLU A 175 40.25 -8.63 18.20
CA GLU A 175 40.76 -8.46 19.56
C GLU A 175 40.30 -9.68 20.35
N ALA A 176 41.27 -10.50 20.74
CA ALA A 176 41.06 -11.71 21.51
C ALA A 176 40.12 -11.44 22.68
N PRO A 177 39.14 -12.33 22.96
CA PRO A 177 38.14 -12.08 23.99
C PRO A 177 38.79 -12.07 25.36
N ALA A 178 39.07 -10.87 25.90
CA ALA A 178 39.17 -10.69 27.33
C ALA A 178 37.78 -10.98 27.91
N SER A 179 37.63 -12.16 28.51
CA SER A 179 36.46 -12.64 29.27
C SER A 179 35.19 -13.00 28.46
N GLY A 180 35.07 -14.27 28.07
CA GLY A 180 33.90 -15.13 28.34
C GLY A 180 32.47 -14.67 28.00
N GLY A 181 32.26 -13.75 27.06
CA GLY A 181 30.91 -13.39 26.56
C GLY A 181 30.55 -14.16 25.29
N PRO A 182 29.30 -14.64 25.10
CA PRO A 182 28.90 -15.30 23.87
C PRO A 182 29.04 -14.33 22.69
N GLY A 183 29.72 -14.78 21.64
CA GLY A 183 29.99 -14.02 20.41
C GLY A 183 28.75 -13.28 19.90
N ARG A 184 28.96 -12.00 19.55
CA ARG A 184 27.90 -11.06 19.23
C ARG A 184 27.28 -11.43 17.87
N GLY A 185 26.19 -12.20 17.91
CA GLY A 185 25.52 -12.71 16.71
C GLY A 185 24.95 -11.61 15.78
N PRO A 186 24.51 -11.99 14.56
CA PRO A 186 24.06 -11.06 13.53
C PRO A 186 23.02 -10.07 14.04
N ARG A 187 23.29 -8.78 13.89
CA ARG A 187 22.37 -7.71 14.29
C ARG A 187 21.49 -7.33 13.12
N TYR A 188 20.22 -7.04 13.38
CA TYR A 188 19.29 -6.52 12.38
C TYR A 188 19.01 -5.04 12.67
N ALA A 189 18.79 -4.23 11.65
CA ALA A 189 18.36 -2.84 11.80
C ALA A 189 17.21 -2.51 10.85
N GLN A 190 16.27 -1.71 11.34
CA GLN A 190 15.22 -1.13 10.52
C GLN A 190 15.84 -0.26 9.40
N THR A 191 15.31 -0.39 8.18
CA THR A 191 15.70 0.44 7.03
C THR A 191 14.49 1.20 6.48
N SER A 192 14.69 1.97 5.41
CA SER A 192 13.62 2.72 4.76
C SER A 192 12.53 1.78 4.24
N ASN A 193 11.28 2.20 4.43
CA ASN A 193 10.13 1.43 3.96
C ASN A 193 10.07 1.44 2.42
N ALA A 194 9.43 0.43 1.85
CA ALA A 194 9.00 0.42 0.46
C ALA A 194 7.63 1.06 0.33
N TYR A 195 7.44 1.85 -0.73
CA TYR A 195 6.19 2.54 -1.03
C TYR A 195 5.75 2.26 -2.46
N ARG A 196 4.51 1.83 -2.65
CA ARG A 196 3.94 1.62 -3.99
C ARG A 196 2.68 2.47 -4.16
N PRO A 197 2.70 3.49 -5.04
CA PRO A 197 1.49 4.17 -5.48
C PRO A 197 0.52 3.18 -6.12
N LEU A 198 -0.76 3.30 -5.82
CA LEU A 198 -1.82 2.46 -6.38
C LEU A 198 -3.05 3.27 -6.78
N LEU A 199 -3.80 2.69 -7.71
CA LEU A 199 -5.15 3.12 -8.03
C LEU A 199 -6.12 2.74 -6.90
N PRO A 200 -6.84 3.70 -6.29
CA PRO A 200 -7.58 3.45 -5.07
C PRO A 200 -8.99 2.90 -5.35
N GLY A 201 -9.10 1.58 -5.57
CA GLY A 201 -10.36 0.92 -5.98
C GLY A 201 -11.59 1.28 -5.15
N ARG A 202 -11.45 1.37 -3.81
CA ARG A 202 -12.57 1.60 -2.88
C ARG A 202 -13.21 2.99 -3.00
N ILE A 203 -12.44 4.00 -3.40
CA ILE A 203 -12.91 5.40 -3.47
C ILE A 203 -13.18 5.85 -4.91
N LEU A 204 -12.94 5.02 -5.93
CA LEU A 204 -13.20 5.35 -7.34
C LEU A 204 -14.65 5.81 -7.57
N GLY A 205 -15.60 5.15 -6.91
CA GLY A 205 -17.02 5.49 -6.96
C GLY A 205 -17.37 6.88 -6.38
N LEU A 206 -16.45 7.52 -5.67
CA LEU A 206 -16.61 8.86 -5.11
C LEU A 206 -15.90 9.95 -5.95
N LEU A 207 -15.09 9.56 -6.95
CA LEU A 207 -14.38 10.50 -7.82
C LEU A 207 -15.22 10.93 -9.02
N PRO A 208 -14.95 12.07 -9.67
CA PRO A 208 -15.65 12.45 -10.91
C PRO A 208 -15.64 11.35 -11.99
N ARG A 209 -16.70 11.26 -12.80
CA ARG A 209 -16.88 10.19 -13.81
C ARG A 209 -15.73 10.10 -14.81
N TRP A 210 -15.16 11.24 -15.21
CA TRP A 210 -14.04 11.31 -16.17
C TRP A 210 -12.69 10.80 -15.63
N LEU A 211 -12.59 10.51 -14.32
CA LEU A 211 -11.42 9.89 -13.69
C LEU A 211 -11.59 8.39 -13.44
N ARG A 212 -12.75 7.83 -13.76
CA ARG A 212 -13.04 6.41 -13.58
C ARG A 212 -12.72 5.67 -14.88
N PRO A 213 -12.31 4.38 -14.82
CA PRO A 213 -12.29 3.57 -16.01
C PRO A 213 -13.69 3.56 -16.65
N ALA A 214 -13.74 3.52 -17.98
CA ALA A 214 -14.99 3.40 -18.69
C ALA A 214 -15.71 2.11 -18.23
N PRO A 215 -17.04 2.14 -18.07
CA PRO A 215 -17.79 0.92 -17.78
C PRO A 215 -17.57 -0.10 -18.90
N ILE A 216 -17.54 -1.38 -18.53
CA ILE A 216 -17.41 -2.47 -19.50
C ILE A 216 -18.65 -2.45 -20.41
N PRO A 217 -18.48 -2.54 -21.75
CA PRO A 217 -19.60 -2.68 -22.67
C PRO A 217 -20.51 -3.87 -22.35
N VAL A 218 -21.82 -3.74 -22.57
CA VAL A 218 -22.82 -4.76 -22.20
C VAL A 218 -22.61 -6.07 -22.98
N ASP A 219 -22.30 -5.95 -24.27
CA ASP A 219 -21.91 -7.05 -25.17
C ASP A 219 -20.68 -7.80 -24.64
N ALA A 220 -19.68 -7.08 -24.14
CA ALA A 220 -18.49 -7.71 -23.55
C ALA A 220 -18.81 -8.48 -22.26
N LEU A 221 -19.75 -7.98 -21.44
CA LEU A 221 -20.23 -8.70 -20.26
C LEU A 221 -21.00 -9.96 -20.65
N GLN A 222 -21.88 -9.88 -21.65
CA GLN A 222 -22.63 -11.02 -22.16
C GLN A 222 -21.70 -12.09 -22.73
N HIS A 223 -20.68 -11.71 -23.50
CA HIS A 223 -19.67 -12.64 -24.00
C HIS A 223 -18.84 -13.30 -22.89
N ALA A 224 -18.51 -12.57 -21.82
CA ALA A 224 -17.81 -13.15 -20.68
C ALA A 224 -18.71 -14.17 -19.95
N GLN A 225 -19.98 -13.84 -19.72
CA GLN A 225 -20.96 -14.74 -19.13
C GLN A 225 -21.15 -16.01 -19.95
N ALA A 226 -21.33 -15.88 -21.27
CA ALA A 226 -21.47 -17.03 -22.16
C ALA A 226 -20.23 -17.95 -22.11
N ARG A 227 -19.02 -17.38 -22.05
CA ARG A 227 -17.78 -18.17 -21.88
C ARG A 227 -17.73 -18.90 -20.54
N ASP A 228 -18.11 -18.22 -19.46
CA ASP A 228 -18.13 -18.84 -18.12
C ASP A 228 -19.15 -20.00 -18.08
N GLU A 229 -20.29 -19.84 -18.73
CA GLU A 229 -21.32 -20.88 -18.89
C GLU A 229 -20.82 -22.06 -19.73
N GLU A 230 -20.17 -21.80 -20.86
CA GLU A 230 -19.55 -22.84 -21.71
C GLU A 230 -18.47 -23.63 -20.96
N VAL A 231 -17.59 -22.93 -20.23
CA VAL A 231 -16.56 -23.56 -19.40
C VAL A 231 -17.20 -24.38 -18.28
N ALA A 232 -18.23 -23.86 -17.61
CA ALA A 232 -18.95 -24.60 -16.58
C ALA A 232 -19.63 -25.86 -17.15
N ALA A 233 -20.22 -25.77 -18.35
CA ALA A 233 -20.81 -26.91 -19.04
C ALA A 233 -19.74 -27.96 -19.41
N MET A 234 -18.59 -27.54 -19.93
CA MET A 234 -17.45 -28.42 -20.19
C MET A 234 -16.94 -29.09 -18.90
N HIS A 235 -16.81 -28.34 -17.81
CA HIS A 235 -16.38 -28.92 -16.53
C HIS A 235 -17.38 -29.96 -16.00
N ALA A 236 -18.68 -29.77 -16.24
CA ALA A 236 -19.71 -30.73 -15.85
C ALA A 236 -19.67 -32.04 -16.64
N THR A 237 -19.14 -32.04 -17.87
CA THR A 237 -18.99 -33.26 -18.68
C THR A 237 -17.71 -34.04 -18.36
N LEU A 238 -16.75 -33.44 -17.66
CA LEU A 238 -15.55 -34.11 -17.20
C LEU A 238 -15.87 -35.00 -15.98
N SER A 239 -16.29 -36.25 -16.24
CA SER A 239 -16.35 -37.27 -15.19
C SER A 239 -14.94 -37.79 -14.89
N CYS A 240 -14.38 -37.46 -13.73
CA CYS A 240 -13.24 -38.20 -13.21
C CYS A 240 -13.72 -39.59 -12.77
N ARG A 241 -13.35 -40.63 -13.53
CA ARG A 241 -13.28 -42.02 -13.07
C ARG A 241 -11.84 -42.34 -12.71
#